data_AF-A0A6B3GVB5-F1
#
_entry.id   AF-A0A6B3GVB5-F1
#
_cell.length_a   1.000
_cell.length_b   1.000
_cell.length_c   1.000
_cell.angle_alpha   90.00
_cell.angle_beta   90.00
_cell.angle_gamma   90.00
#
_symmetry.space_group_name_H-M   'P 1'
#
loop_
_entity.id
_entity.type
_entity.pdbx_description
1 polymer ?
#
loop_
_entity_poly.entity_id
_entity_poly.type
_entity_poly.pdbx_seq_one_letter_code
_entity_poly.pdbx_strand_id
1 'polypeptide(L)'
;AGPDWNADTDFDVRLQDVPLTNRRPDVTVYQAETIDLTPTRPEHVLLVVEVVSPGSETTDRIVKVDQYAKAGIPFYWRIEQAATGVPIVYTYVLDPATKA
;
A
#
# COMPACT_ATOMS: atom_id res chain seq x y z
N ALA A 1 2.77 -15.29 -12.52
CA ALA A 1 2.46 -15.31 -11.07
C ALA A 1 3.59 -16.01 -10.33
N GLY A 2 4.00 -15.48 -9.18
CA GLY A 2 4.87 -16.18 -8.23
C GLY A 2 4.10 -17.28 -7.50
N PRO A 3 4.80 -18.22 -6.85
CA PRO A 3 4.15 -19.34 -6.15
C PRO A 3 3.33 -18.88 -4.94
N ASP A 4 3.77 -17.87 -4.20
CA ASP A 4 3.12 -17.40 -2.96
C ASP A 4 2.63 -15.95 -3.04
N TRP A 5 3.38 -15.08 -3.72
CA TRP A 5 3.11 -13.64 -3.80
C TRP A 5 3.21 -13.15 -5.25
N ASN A 6 2.33 -12.22 -5.60
CA ASN A 6 2.36 -11.46 -6.84
C ASN A 6 2.55 -9.98 -6.54
N ALA A 7 3.06 -9.24 -7.52
CA ALA A 7 3.14 -7.79 -7.48
C ALA A 7 2.54 -7.24 -8.78
N ASP A 8 1.57 -6.33 -8.65
CA ASP A 8 0.89 -5.69 -9.78
C ASP A 8 0.72 -4.19 -9.55
N THR A 9 0.49 -3.48 -10.65
CA THR A 9 0.08 -2.07 -10.68
C THR A 9 -1.43 -1.96 -10.83
N ASP A 10 -1.99 -0.77 -10.61
CA ASP A 10 -3.43 -0.48 -10.82
C ASP A 10 -4.38 -1.43 -10.07
N PHE A 11 -3.98 -1.83 -8.86
CA PHE A 11 -4.66 -2.87 -8.09
C PHE A 11 -5.62 -2.27 -7.05
N ASP A 12 -6.90 -2.65 -7.06
CA ASP A 12 -7.90 -2.08 -6.15
C ASP A 12 -7.89 -2.77 -4.78
N VAL A 13 -7.67 -1.99 -3.72
CA VAL A 13 -7.67 -2.44 -2.32
C VAL A 13 -8.79 -1.74 -1.55
N ARG A 14 -9.71 -2.52 -0.97
CA ARG A 14 -10.75 -2.00 -0.07
C ARG A 14 -10.27 -2.08 1.38
N LEU A 15 -9.84 -0.93 1.92
CA LEU A 15 -9.31 -0.84 3.28
C LEU A 15 -10.37 -1.06 4.36
N GLN A 16 -11.60 -0.57 4.14
CA GLN A 16 -12.71 -0.71 5.08
C GLN A 16 -14.05 -0.45 4.38
N ASP A 17 -15.13 -1.04 4.90
CA ASP A 17 -16.48 -0.89 4.33
C ASP A 17 -17.25 0.34 4.89
N VAL A 18 -16.97 0.79 6.13
CA VAL A 18 -17.71 1.90 6.76
C VAL A 18 -16.78 2.83 7.59
N PRO A 19 -16.66 4.13 7.23
CA PRO A 19 -17.01 4.67 5.91
C PRO A 19 -16.20 3.95 4.83
N LEU A 20 -16.82 3.72 3.67
CA LEU A 20 -16.18 3.01 2.56
C LEU A 20 -14.89 3.73 2.16
N THR A 21 -13.78 3.01 2.25
CA THR A 21 -12.47 3.51 1.83
C THR A 21 -11.82 2.51 0.88
N ASN A 22 -11.78 2.86 -0.39
CA ASN A 22 -11.02 2.14 -1.42
C ASN A 22 -9.78 2.95 -1.78
N ARG A 23 -8.68 2.25 -2.06
CA ARG A 23 -7.44 2.79 -2.60
C ARG A 23 -7.04 2.00 -3.83
N ARG A 24 -6.35 2.65 -4.74
CA ARG A 24 -5.67 2.02 -5.88
C ARG A 24 -4.20 2.41 -5.78
N PRO A 25 -3.37 1.63 -5.07
CA PRO A 25 -1.96 1.95 -4.94
C PRO A 25 -1.21 1.70 -6.24
N ASP A 26 -0.06 2.36 -6.41
CA ASP A 26 0.75 2.24 -7.62
C ASP A 26 1.36 0.85 -7.79
N VAL A 27 1.78 0.22 -6.69
CA VAL A 27 2.16 -1.20 -6.66
C VAL A 27 1.60 -1.86 -5.41
N THR A 28 1.04 -3.05 -5.57
CA THR A 28 0.58 -3.90 -4.45
C THR A 28 1.23 -5.26 -4.54
N VAL A 29 1.77 -5.75 -3.42
CA VAL A 29 2.22 -7.14 -3.27
C VAL A 29 1.16 -7.91 -2.50
N TYR A 30 0.59 -8.95 -3.10
CA TYR A 30 -0.58 -9.68 -2.58
C TYR A 30 -0.42 -11.20 -2.73
N GLN A 31 -1.19 -11.95 -1.95
CA GLN A 31 -1.16 -13.42 -1.97
C GLN A 31 -1.56 -13.94 -3.35
N ALA A 32 -0.78 -14.86 -3.91
CA ALA A 32 -0.98 -15.31 -5.29
C ALA A 32 -2.36 -15.99 -5.50
N GLU A 33 -2.90 -16.63 -4.45
CA GLU A 33 -4.20 -17.32 -4.49
C GLU A 33 -5.42 -16.39 -4.44
N THR A 34 -5.23 -15.09 -4.18
CA THR A 34 -6.33 -14.13 -3.97
C THR A 34 -6.61 -13.25 -5.18
N ILE A 35 -6.04 -13.59 -6.35
CA ILE A 35 -6.14 -12.76 -7.57
C ILE A 35 -7.59 -12.51 -8.01
N ASP A 36 -8.49 -13.47 -7.80
CA ASP A 36 -9.91 -13.36 -8.16
C ASP A 36 -10.74 -12.60 -7.11
N LEU A 37 -10.13 -12.18 -5.99
CA LEU A 37 -10.78 -11.41 -4.93
C LEU A 37 -10.56 -9.92 -5.16
N THR A 38 -11.38 -9.34 -6.05
CA THR A 38 -11.37 -7.90 -6.36
C THR A 38 -12.65 -7.21 -5.87
N PRO A 39 -12.56 -6.08 -5.14
CA PRO A 39 -11.34 -5.46 -4.63
C PRO A 39 -10.69 -6.29 -3.53
N THR A 40 -9.37 -6.34 -3.51
CA THR A 40 -8.60 -7.10 -2.52
C THR A 40 -8.77 -6.50 -1.13
N ARG A 41 -8.72 -7.36 -0.12
CA ARG A 41 -8.77 -6.98 1.29
C ARG A 41 -7.36 -6.86 1.90
N PRO A 42 -7.15 -5.98 2.90
CA PRO A 42 -5.82 -5.71 3.45
C PRO A 42 -5.09 -6.94 3.99
N GLU A 43 -5.82 -7.92 4.52
CA GLU A 43 -5.27 -9.19 5.03
C GLU A 43 -4.55 -10.03 3.97
N HIS A 44 -4.85 -9.80 2.69
CA HIS A 44 -4.20 -10.46 1.57
C HIS A 44 -3.03 -9.65 0.98
N VAL A 45 -2.75 -8.46 1.55
CA VAL A 45 -1.71 -7.53 1.07
C VAL A 45 -0.52 -7.54 2.02
N LEU A 46 0.66 -7.77 1.46
CA LEU A 46 1.93 -7.71 2.19
C LEU A 46 2.54 -6.30 2.18
N LEU A 47 2.55 -5.67 1.01
CA LEU A 47 3.20 -4.39 0.77
C LEU A 47 2.34 -3.52 -0.15
N VAL A 48 2.24 -2.24 0.21
CA VAL A 48 1.76 -1.17 -0.67
C VAL A 48 2.91 -0.22 -1.00
N VAL A 49 3.05 0.15 -2.27
CA VAL A 49 3.99 1.19 -2.73
C VAL A 49 3.22 2.34 -3.37
N GLU A 50 3.62 3.56 -3.03
CA GLU A 50 3.07 4.80 -3.60
C GLU A 50 4.21 5.67 -4.12
N VAL A 51 4.05 6.16 -5.35
CA VAL A 51 4.94 7.13 -6.00
C VAL A 51 4.32 8.51 -5.82
N VAL A 52 5.01 9.35 -5.05
CA VAL A 52 4.51 10.68 -4.72
C VAL A 52 4.59 11.60 -5.93
N SER A 53 3.47 12.24 -6.21
CA SER A 53 3.35 13.35 -7.16
C SER A 53 3.20 14.68 -6.41
N PRO A 54 3.47 15.84 -7.05
CA PRO A 54 3.29 17.14 -6.41
C PRO A 54 1.89 17.37 -5.82
N GLY A 55 0.86 16.76 -6.40
CA GLY A 55 -0.53 16.89 -5.92
C GLY A 55 -0.90 15.91 -4.80
N SER A 56 -0.08 14.90 -4.52
CA SER A 56 -0.39 13.84 -3.56
C SER A 56 0.49 13.86 -2.30
N GLU A 57 1.48 14.76 -2.22
CA GLU A 57 2.46 14.82 -1.14
C GLU A 57 1.86 14.71 0.27
N THR A 58 0.90 15.56 0.63
CA THR A 58 0.27 15.54 1.96
C THR A 58 -0.45 14.22 2.22
N THR A 59 -1.16 13.70 1.20
CA THR A 59 -1.92 12.47 1.30
C THR A 59 -0.98 11.28 1.49
N ASP A 60 0.11 11.19 0.74
CA ASP A 60 1.08 10.09 0.81
C ASP A 60 1.94 10.15 2.08
N ARG A 61 2.29 11.36 2.53
CA ARG A 61 3.14 11.55 3.72
C ARG A 61 2.40 11.34 5.03
N ILE A 62 1.09 11.59 5.07
CA ILE A 62 0.34 11.63 6.33
C ILE A 62 -0.85 10.68 6.29
N VAL A 63 -1.77 10.88 5.33
CA VAL A 63 -3.07 10.19 5.33
C VAL A 63 -2.93 8.71 5.01
N LYS A 64 -2.17 8.35 3.96
CA LYS A 64 -2.01 6.95 3.52
C LYS A 64 -1.22 6.11 4.53
N VAL A 65 -0.21 6.70 5.17
CA VAL A 65 0.56 6.04 6.25
C VAL A 65 -0.40 5.54 7.33
N ASP A 66 -1.25 6.43 7.85
CA ASP A 66 -2.23 6.10 8.90
C ASP A 66 -3.28 5.09 8.41
N GLN A 67 -3.82 5.26 7.20
CA GLN A 67 -4.84 4.36 6.67
C GLN A 67 -4.33 2.94 6.42
N TYR A 68 -3.15 2.79 5.81
CA TYR A 68 -2.58 1.47 5.57
C TYR A 68 -2.16 0.78 6.87
N ALA A 69 -1.63 1.53 7.84
CA ALA A 69 -1.33 1.01 9.16
C ALA A 69 -2.59 0.52 9.89
N LYS A 70 -3.67 1.33 9.90
CA LYS A 70 -4.97 0.93 10.50
C LYS A 70 -5.61 -0.25 9.81
N ALA A 71 -5.40 -0.39 8.50
CA ALA A 71 -5.84 -1.56 7.74
C ALA A 71 -5.00 -2.82 8.02
N GLY A 72 -3.91 -2.71 8.79
CA GLY A 72 -3.07 -3.84 9.18
C GLY A 72 -2.06 -4.28 8.12
N ILE A 73 -1.83 -3.48 7.08
CA ILE A 73 -0.88 -3.81 6.01
C ILE A 73 0.55 -3.74 6.57
N PRO A 74 1.34 -4.83 6.49
CA PRO A 74 2.64 -4.91 7.15
C PRO A 74 3.67 -3.88 6.67
N PHE A 75 3.72 -3.63 5.35
CA PHE A 75 4.72 -2.76 4.76
C PHE A 75 4.08 -1.67 3.91
N TYR A 76 4.58 -0.45 4.05
CA TYR A 76 4.24 0.68 3.19
C TYR A 76 5.50 1.38 2.72
N TRP A 77 5.71 1.47 1.41
CA TRP A 77 6.84 2.18 0.81
C TRP A 77 6.36 3.42 0.06
N ARG A 78 7.03 4.54 0.31
CA ARG A 78 6.76 5.80 -0.38
C ARG A 78 7.98 6.20 -1.20
N ILE A 79 7.79 6.41 -2.49
CA ILE A 79 8.83 6.77 -3.45
C ILE A 79 8.69 8.25 -3.79
N GLU A 80 9.71 9.05 -3.52
CA GLU A 80 9.71 10.48 -3.85
C GLU A 80 10.78 10.79 -4.89
N GLN A 81 10.43 11.63 -5.88
CA GLN A 81 11.40 12.15 -6.83
C GLN A 81 12.25 13.25 -6.17
N ALA A 82 13.56 13.04 -6.07
CA ALA A 82 14.46 14.09 -5.60
C ALA A 82 14.97 14.95 -6.75
N ALA A 83 15.36 16.18 -6.44
CA ALA A 83 15.96 17.11 -7.41
C ALA A 83 17.25 16.58 -8.06
N THR A 84 17.89 15.58 -7.44
CA THR A 84 19.07 14.87 -7.96
C THR A 84 18.76 13.93 -9.12
N GLY A 85 17.48 13.64 -9.39
CA GLY A 85 17.04 12.66 -10.38
C GLY A 85 17.11 11.20 -9.91
N VAL A 86 17.57 10.96 -8.68
CA VAL A 86 17.58 9.64 -8.04
C VAL A 86 16.40 9.56 -7.08
N PRO A 87 15.49 8.57 -7.20
CA PRO A 87 14.34 8.46 -6.30
C PRO A 87 14.78 8.13 -4.88
N ILE A 88 14.08 8.70 -3.90
CA ILE A 88 14.23 8.37 -2.48
C ILE A 88 13.13 7.40 -2.09
N VAL A 89 13.49 6.33 -1.39
CA VAL A 89 12.56 5.34 -0.86
C VAL A 89 12.44 5.51 0.64
N TYR A 90 11.23 5.79 1.12
CA TYR A 90 10.88 5.76 2.53
C TYR A 90 10.14 4.46 2.84
N THR A 91 10.66 3.66 3.77
CA THR A 91 10.08 2.38 4.14
C THR A 91 9.45 2.46 5.53
N TYR A 92 8.16 2.14 5.61
CA TYR A 92 7.41 2.03 6.85
C TYR A 92 7.10 0.56 7.12
N VAL A 93 7.35 0.13 8.36
CA VAL A 93 7.04 -1.22 8.84
C VAL A 93 6.03 -1.07 9.97
N LEU A 94 4.89 -1.75 9.85
CA LEU A 94 3.90 -1.80 10.92
C LEU A 94 4.50 -2.55 12.11
N ASP A 95 4.51 -1.92 13.28
CA ASP A 95 4.99 -2.56 14.51
C ASP A 95 4.07 -3.73 14.87
N PRO A 96 4.57 -4.98 14.94
CA PRO A 96 3.76 -6.13 15.31
C PRO A 96 3.05 -5.98 16.66
N ALA A 97 3.60 -5.18 17.58
CA ALA A 97 2.98 -4.90 18.88
C ALA A 97 1.73 -4.01 18.79
N THR A 98 1.49 -3.36 17.64
CA THR A 98 0.31 -2.52 17.41
C THR A 98 -0.92 -3.29 16.93
N LYS A 99 -0.79 -4.60 16.68
CA LYS A 99 -1.92 -5.50 16.47
C LYS A 99 -2.58 -5.82 17.82
N ALA A 100 -3.54 -4.97 18.23
CA ALA A 100 -4.44 -5.24 19.36
C ALA A 100 -5.70 -5.97 18.89
#